data_AF-A0A315FJA3-F1
#
_entry.id   AF-A0A315FJA3-F1
#
_cell.length_a   1.000
_cell.length_b   1.000
_cell.length_c   1.000
_cell.angle_alpha   90.00
_cell.angle_beta   90.00
_cell.angle_gamma   90.00
#
_symmetry.space_group_name_H-M   'P 1'
#
loop_
_entity.id
_entity.type
_entity.pdbx_description
1 polymer ?
#
loop_
_entity_poly.entity_id
_entity_poly.type
_entity_poly.pdbx_seq_one_letter_code
_entity_poly.pdbx_strand_id
1 'polypeptide(L)'
;MYAIQSWGDTLRLLVELSATAAFALSGLMEAARKQLDAVGVCVVAFLAAFGGGTLRDLLLDQRPFFWVQHTEILWGVLALCVLAMVFMRQRHFEVTEKAILWPDALGLGLFTATGVHQALQANMPPVVAVLMGLITGVFGGVLRDMVCNEIPTAFKDHRPYAVCAFAGGWTYVGLWFTDVPGWAALLGCLLVTVGLRALALWRNWQLPAWRA
;
A
#
# COMPACT_ATOMS: atom_id res chain seq x y z
N MET A 1 -3.08 -26.91 -11.65
CA MET A 1 -3.50 -25.64 -12.27
C MET A 1 -2.93 -24.40 -11.55
N TYR A 2 -2.64 -24.45 -10.24
CA TYR A 2 -2.09 -23.30 -9.47
C TYR A 2 -0.63 -22.87 -9.78
N ALA A 3 0.18 -23.71 -10.42
CA ALA A 3 1.62 -23.43 -10.60
C ALA A 3 1.93 -22.25 -11.54
N ILE A 4 1.03 -21.92 -12.48
CA ILE A 4 1.22 -20.81 -13.43
C ILE A 4 0.90 -19.45 -12.78
N GLN A 5 0.11 -19.47 -11.69
CA GLN A 5 -0.40 -18.27 -11.03
C GLN A 5 0.50 -17.75 -9.91
N SER A 6 1.42 -18.58 -9.41
CA SER A 6 2.44 -18.14 -8.45
C SER A 6 3.44 -17.19 -9.12
N TRP A 7 3.79 -16.11 -8.44
CA TRP A 7 4.73 -15.10 -8.93
C TRP A 7 6.19 -15.57 -8.97
N GLY A 8 6.50 -16.65 -8.24
CA GLY A 8 7.87 -16.99 -7.87
C GLY A 8 8.40 -16.09 -6.76
N ASP A 9 9.33 -16.61 -5.96
CA ASP A 9 9.78 -15.95 -4.73
C ASP A 9 10.48 -14.61 -5.01
N THR A 10 11.28 -14.53 -6.07
CA THR A 10 12.00 -13.31 -6.44
C THR A 10 11.06 -12.16 -6.78
N LEU A 11 10.04 -12.41 -7.61
CA LEU A 11 9.09 -11.36 -8.00
C LEU A 11 8.25 -10.92 -6.81
N ARG A 12 7.83 -11.87 -5.97
CA ARG A 12 7.11 -11.57 -4.72
C ARG A 12 7.93 -10.65 -3.82
N LEU A 13 9.19 -10.99 -3.57
CA LEU A 13 10.08 -10.18 -2.73
C LEU A 13 10.28 -8.77 -3.31
N LEU A 14 10.48 -8.65 -4.62
CA LEU A 14 10.61 -7.34 -5.27
C LEU A 14 9.36 -6.48 -5.13
N VAL A 15 8.18 -7.09 -5.25
CA VAL A 15 6.89 -6.40 -5.10
C VAL A 15 6.66 -5.95 -3.67
N GLU A 16 6.90 -6.84 -2.69
CA GLU A 16 6.78 -6.53 -1.27
C GLU A 16 7.76 -5.42 -0.87
N LEU A 17 9.02 -5.48 -1.32
CA LEU A 17 10.03 -4.45 -1.08
C LEU A 17 9.62 -3.11 -1.71
N SER A 18 9.15 -3.13 -2.96
CA SER A 18 8.73 -1.90 -3.68
C SER A 18 7.52 -1.25 -3.02
N ALA A 19 6.52 -2.04 -2.62
CA ALA A 19 5.32 -1.57 -1.94
C ALA A 19 5.64 -1.01 -0.56
N THR A 20 6.48 -1.72 0.20
CA THR A 20 6.93 -1.30 1.53
C THR A 20 7.73 0.00 1.45
N ALA A 21 8.67 0.12 0.49
CA ALA A 21 9.43 1.34 0.28
C ALA A 21 8.53 2.53 -0.11
N ALA A 22 7.55 2.30 -0.99
CA ALA A 22 6.60 3.33 -1.41
C ALA A 22 5.77 3.84 -0.21
N PHE A 23 5.22 2.95 0.61
CA PHE A 23 4.49 3.35 1.80
C PHE A 23 5.38 3.95 2.90
N ALA A 24 6.59 3.45 3.09
CA ALA A 24 7.55 4.02 4.03
C ALA A 24 7.90 5.46 3.64
N LEU A 25 8.17 5.73 2.36
CA LEU A 25 8.39 7.09 1.84
C LEU A 25 7.17 7.98 2.09
N SER A 26 5.97 7.47 1.79
CA SER A 26 4.72 8.19 2.02
C SER A 26 4.51 8.56 3.49
N GLY A 27 4.75 7.61 4.41
CA GLY A 27 4.70 7.82 5.87
C GLY A 27 5.76 8.80 6.36
N LEU A 28 6.99 8.64 5.89
CA LEU A 28 8.09 9.52 6.22
C LEU A 28 7.81 10.97 5.83
N MET A 29 7.30 11.17 4.61
CA MET A 29 6.97 12.49 4.09
C MET A 29 5.83 13.14 4.90
N GLU A 30 4.84 12.38 5.33
CA GLU A 30 3.78 12.90 6.20
C GLU A 30 4.31 13.26 7.60
N ALA A 31 5.15 12.42 8.19
CA ALA A 31 5.81 12.71 9.48
C ALA A 31 6.69 13.97 9.40
N ALA A 32 7.43 14.11 8.29
CA ALA A 32 8.23 15.28 7.98
C ALA A 32 7.39 16.56 7.87
N ARG A 33 6.25 16.51 7.18
CA ARG A 33 5.30 17.64 7.10
C ARG A 33 4.77 18.05 8.47
N LYS A 34 4.55 17.07 9.34
CA LYS A 34 4.11 17.28 10.73
C LYS A 34 5.26 17.66 11.68
N GLN A 35 6.48 17.80 11.17
CA GLN A 35 7.68 18.16 11.95
C GLN A 35 7.91 17.24 13.15
N LEU A 36 7.64 15.95 12.99
CA LEU A 36 7.85 14.97 14.05
C LEU A 36 9.35 14.73 14.29
N ASP A 37 9.67 14.26 15.49
CA ASP A 37 11.02 13.84 15.85
C ASP A 37 11.39 12.49 15.21
N ALA A 38 12.59 12.02 15.50
CA ALA A 38 13.11 10.80 14.90
C ALA A 38 12.27 9.55 15.21
N VAL A 39 11.76 9.49 16.44
CA VAL A 39 10.89 8.39 16.85
C VAL A 39 9.57 8.46 16.09
N GLY A 40 8.97 9.64 16.01
CA GLY A 40 7.74 9.87 15.25
C GLY A 40 7.89 9.49 13.78
N VAL A 41 8.96 9.90 13.10
CA VAL A 41 9.23 9.53 11.71
C VAL A 41 9.30 8.01 11.54
N CYS A 42 10.06 7.32 12.38
CA CYS A 42 10.18 5.86 12.32
C CYS A 42 8.84 5.15 12.56
N VAL A 43 8.05 5.61 13.55
CA VAL A 43 6.74 5.03 13.89
C VAL A 43 5.75 5.21 12.74
N VAL A 44 5.65 6.42 12.19
CA VAL A 44 4.71 6.73 11.09
C VAL A 44 5.08 5.96 9.83
N ALA A 45 6.37 5.93 9.46
CA ALA A 45 6.84 5.16 8.31
C ALA A 45 6.62 3.65 8.50
N PHE A 46 6.85 3.12 9.71
CA PHE A 46 6.59 1.72 10.03
C PHE A 46 5.10 1.38 9.91
N LEU A 47 4.21 2.19 10.50
CA LEU A 47 2.77 1.98 10.42
C LEU A 47 2.26 2.06 8.97
N ALA A 48 2.77 3.01 8.18
CA ALA A 48 2.44 3.12 6.77
C ALA A 48 2.87 1.88 5.98
N ALA A 49 4.11 1.44 6.17
CA ALA A 49 4.74 0.40 5.37
C ALA A 49 4.30 -1.03 5.74
N PHE A 50 4.11 -1.29 7.03
CA PHE A 50 3.86 -2.64 7.55
C PHE A 50 2.44 -2.85 8.09
N GLY A 51 1.72 -1.77 8.40
CA GLY A 51 0.42 -1.86 9.09
C GLY A 51 -0.64 -2.60 8.29
N GLY A 52 -0.81 -2.28 7.01
CA GLY A 52 -1.78 -2.97 6.15
C GLY A 52 -1.47 -4.46 5.94
N GLY A 53 -0.21 -4.79 5.66
CA GLY A 53 0.23 -6.19 5.54
C GLY A 53 0.12 -6.98 6.84
N THR A 54 0.42 -6.35 7.98
CA THR A 54 0.26 -6.98 9.30
C THR A 54 -1.21 -7.28 9.60
N LEU A 55 -2.11 -6.35 9.28
CA LEU A 55 -3.55 -6.59 9.46
C LEU A 55 -4.06 -7.70 8.55
N ARG A 56 -3.63 -7.73 7.27
CA ARG A 56 -3.91 -8.86 6.36
C ARG A 56 -3.43 -10.18 6.95
N ASP A 57 -2.17 -10.26 7.37
CA ASP A 57 -1.59 -11.49 7.91
C ASP A 57 -2.28 -11.93 9.20
N LEU A 58 -2.76 -10.99 10.02
CA LEU A 58 -3.58 -11.29 11.19
C LEU A 58 -4.94 -11.86 10.80
N LEU A 59 -5.63 -11.28 9.82
CA LEU A 59 -6.95 -11.72 9.37
C LEU A 59 -6.92 -13.05 8.60
N LEU A 60 -5.81 -13.36 7.93
CA LEU A 60 -5.58 -14.61 7.20
C LEU A 60 -4.90 -15.70 8.06
N ASP A 61 -4.66 -15.43 9.35
CA ASP A 61 -3.93 -16.30 10.27
C ASP A 61 -2.54 -16.74 9.75
N GLN A 62 -1.85 -15.81 9.09
CA GLN A 62 -0.50 -16.02 8.56
C GLN A 62 0.55 -15.59 9.61
N ARG A 63 1.39 -16.55 9.99
CA ARG A 63 2.51 -16.36 10.93
C ARG A 63 3.75 -17.12 10.42
N PRO A 64 4.97 -16.57 10.58
CA PRO A 64 5.27 -15.23 11.09
C PRO A 64 4.77 -14.12 10.15
N PHE A 65 4.63 -12.88 10.64
CA PHE A 65 4.29 -11.73 9.78
C PHE A 65 5.35 -11.54 8.69
N PHE A 66 4.98 -11.01 7.52
CA PHE A 66 5.91 -10.90 6.39
C PHE A 66 7.21 -10.15 6.72
N TRP A 67 7.15 -9.09 7.52
CA TRP A 67 8.31 -8.30 7.93
C TRP A 67 9.15 -8.95 9.03
N VAL A 68 8.58 -9.94 9.73
CA VAL A 68 9.32 -10.81 10.68
C VAL A 68 10.05 -11.91 9.92
N GLN A 69 9.46 -12.42 8.83
CA GLN A 69 10.12 -13.36 7.93
C GLN A 69 11.29 -12.70 7.19
N HIS A 70 11.09 -11.46 6.75
CA HIS A 70 12.05 -10.67 5.96
C HIS A 70 12.59 -9.49 6.76
N THR A 71 13.36 -9.78 7.81
CA THR A 71 13.96 -8.74 8.69
C THR A 71 14.82 -7.71 7.95
N GLU A 72 15.39 -8.08 6.80
CA GLU A 72 16.11 -7.20 5.89
C GLU A 72 15.26 -6.02 5.40
N ILE A 73 13.96 -6.22 5.19
CA ILE A 73 13.02 -5.16 4.78
C ILE A 73 12.82 -4.16 5.93
N LEU A 74 12.71 -4.66 7.17
CA LEU A 74 12.60 -3.83 8.36
C LEU A 74 13.82 -2.93 8.55
N TRP A 75 15.03 -3.50 8.43
CA TRP A 75 16.28 -2.75 8.47
C TRP A 75 16.36 -1.71 7.35
N GLY A 76 15.88 -2.05 6.15
CA GLY A 76 15.80 -1.12 5.01
C GLY A 76 14.91 0.10 5.31
N VAL A 77 13.73 -0.10 5.92
CA VAL A 77 12.85 1.00 6.30
C VAL A 77 13.47 1.87 7.39
N LEU A 78 14.11 1.27 8.40
CA LEU A 78 14.81 2.04 9.44
C LEU A 78 15.97 2.87 8.86
N ALA A 79 16.77 2.28 7.96
CA ALA A 79 17.84 2.98 7.27
C ALA A 79 17.30 4.15 6.43
N LEU A 80 16.20 3.94 5.70
CA LEU A 80 15.52 5.00 4.95
C LEU A 80 15.10 6.16 5.86
N CYS A 81 14.52 5.86 7.03
CA CYS A 81 14.11 6.88 8.00
C CYS A 81 15.31 7.71 8.49
N VAL A 82 16.39 7.04 8.89
CA VAL A 82 17.61 7.71 9.36
C VAL A 82 18.24 8.58 8.28
N LEU A 83 18.38 8.07 7.06
CA LEU A 83 18.96 8.81 5.94
C LEU A 83 18.14 10.05 5.60
N ALA A 84 16.82 9.92 5.54
CA ALA A 84 15.95 11.05 5.24
C ALA A 84 16.01 12.13 6.33
N MET A 85 16.07 11.76 7.61
CA MET A 85 16.24 12.73 8.70
C MET A 85 17.54 13.50 8.60
N VAL A 86 18.65 12.82 8.30
CA VAL A 86 19.95 13.47 8.09
C VAL A 86 19.88 14.44 6.91
N PHE A 87 19.25 14.02 5.81
CA PHE A 87 19.13 14.85 4.60
C PHE A 87 18.23 16.07 4.80
N MET A 88 17.08 15.89 5.47
CA MET A 88 16.13 16.96 5.79
C MET A 88 16.70 17.99 6.77
N ARG A 89 17.57 17.56 7.70
CA ARG A 89 18.28 18.49 8.57
C ARG A 89 19.28 19.38 7.79
N GLN A 90 19.81 18.89 6.67
CA GLN A 90 20.79 19.62 5.87
C GLN A 90 20.18 20.45 4.74
N ARG A 91 18.93 20.18 4.33
CA ARG A 91 18.24 20.93 3.28
C ARG A 91 16.82 21.28 3.72
N HIS A 92 16.47 22.57 3.62
CA HIS A 92 15.09 23.05 3.73
C HIS A 92 14.25 22.54 2.55
N PHE A 93 13.86 21.27 2.59
CA PHE A 93 12.98 20.66 1.61
C PHE A 93 11.54 20.80 2.09
N GLU A 94 10.74 21.61 1.40
CA GLU A 94 9.30 21.67 1.65
C GLU A 94 8.62 20.45 1.03
N VAL A 95 8.17 19.53 1.88
CA VAL A 95 7.46 18.32 1.45
C VAL A 95 6.00 18.69 1.15
N THR A 96 5.64 18.68 -0.13
CA THR A 96 4.28 18.98 -0.59
C THR A 96 3.37 17.75 -0.51
N GLU A 97 2.09 17.93 -0.20
CA GLU A 97 1.06 16.86 -0.22
C GLU A 97 1.05 16.07 -1.54
N LYS A 98 1.21 16.77 -2.67
CA LYS A 98 1.25 16.14 -4.00
C LYS A 98 2.38 15.12 -4.16
N ALA A 99 3.49 15.31 -3.45
CA ALA A 99 4.63 14.41 -3.52
C ALA A 99 4.36 13.10 -2.75
N ILE A 100 3.47 13.12 -1.74
CA ILE A 100 3.05 11.94 -0.97
C ILE A 100 2.11 11.04 -1.80
N LEU A 101 1.27 11.66 -2.64
CA LEU A 101 0.21 10.95 -3.39
C LEU A 101 0.74 9.92 -4.39
N TRP A 102 1.92 10.16 -5.00
CA TRP A 102 2.51 9.25 -5.98
C TRP A 102 3.03 7.93 -5.39
N PRO A 103 3.94 7.95 -4.39
CA PRO A 103 4.37 6.72 -3.73
C PRO A 103 3.18 6.01 -3.07
N ASP A 104 2.23 6.76 -2.52
CA ASP A 104 1.00 6.20 -1.94
C ASP A 104 0.15 5.44 -2.98
N ALA A 105 -0.06 6.01 -4.18
CA ALA A 105 -0.81 5.35 -5.24
C ALA A 105 -0.12 4.08 -5.78
N LEU A 106 1.21 4.12 -5.91
CA LEU A 106 2.02 2.95 -6.32
C LEU A 106 1.95 1.85 -5.26
N GLY A 107 2.16 2.21 -3.99
CA GLY A 107 2.04 1.30 -2.86
C GLY A 107 0.65 0.67 -2.80
N LEU A 108 -0.41 1.46 -2.97
CA LEU A 108 -1.79 1.01 -2.98
C LEU A 108 -1.99 -0.12 -4.01
N GLY A 109 -1.54 0.06 -5.25
CA GLY A 109 -1.69 -0.95 -6.30
C GLY A 109 -0.91 -2.23 -6.02
N LEU A 110 0.35 -2.11 -5.59
CA LEU A 110 1.21 -3.27 -5.30
C LEU A 110 0.69 -4.08 -4.09
N PHE A 111 0.33 -3.41 -2.99
CA PHE A 111 -0.21 -4.08 -1.81
C PHE A 111 -1.63 -4.62 -2.05
N THR A 112 -2.43 -3.96 -2.88
CA THR A 112 -3.71 -4.54 -3.31
C THR A 112 -3.48 -5.86 -4.03
N ALA A 113 -2.62 -5.88 -5.06
CA ALA A 113 -2.29 -7.11 -5.78
C ALA A 113 -1.75 -8.21 -4.86
N THR A 114 -0.87 -7.85 -3.93
CA THR A 114 -0.26 -8.79 -2.97
C THR A 114 -1.29 -9.36 -1.99
N GLY A 115 -2.17 -8.52 -1.46
CA GLY A 115 -3.24 -8.97 -0.55
C GLY A 115 -4.25 -9.88 -1.24
N VAL A 116 -4.65 -9.56 -2.48
CA VAL A 116 -5.53 -10.43 -3.27
C VAL A 116 -4.84 -11.76 -3.55
N HIS A 117 -3.58 -11.74 -4.01
CA HIS A 117 -2.81 -12.94 -4.30
C HIS A 117 -2.74 -13.87 -3.08
N GLN A 118 -2.33 -13.33 -1.93
CA GLN A 118 -2.16 -14.15 -0.72
C GLN A 118 -3.49 -14.72 -0.20
N ALA A 119 -4.59 -13.98 -0.31
CA ALA A 119 -5.90 -14.49 0.07
C ALA A 119 -6.39 -15.59 -0.88
N LEU A 120 -6.17 -15.46 -2.20
CA LEU A 120 -6.50 -16.51 -3.17
C LEU A 120 -5.65 -17.76 -2.98
N GLN A 121 -4.35 -17.61 -2.68
CA GLN A 121 -3.46 -18.72 -2.31
C GLN A 121 -3.92 -19.42 -1.02
N ALA A 122 -4.49 -18.66 -0.08
CA ALA A 122 -5.13 -19.21 1.12
C ALA A 122 -6.53 -19.81 0.85
N ASN A 123 -6.93 -19.98 -0.41
CA ASN A 123 -8.23 -20.51 -0.86
C ASN A 123 -9.44 -19.72 -0.33
N MET A 124 -9.26 -18.43 -0.06
CA MET A 124 -10.36 -17.56 0.35
C MET A 124 -11.30 -17.27 -0.84
N PRO A 125 -12.61 -17.09 -0.60
CA PRO A 125 -13.55 -16.71 -1.65
C PRO A 125 -13.12 -15.41 -2.37
N PRO A 126 -13.43 -15.24 -3.67
CA PRO A 126 -12.96 -14.09 -4.45
C PRO A 126 -13.27 -12.72 -3.83
N VAL A 127 -14.47 -12.56 -3.27
CA VAL A 127 -14.88 -11.31 -2.59
C VAL A 127 -13.99 -11.05 -1.37
N VAL A 128 -13.71 -12.08 -0.57
CA VAL A 128 -12.82 -11.97 0.60
C VAL A 128 -11.40 -11.62 0.14
N ALA A 129 -10.93 -12.20 -0.97
CA ALA A 129 -9.61 -11.88 -1.50
C ALA A 129 -9.48 -10.41 -1.94
N VAL A 130 -10.48 -9.86 -2.64
CA VAL A 130 -10.50 -8.43 -3.00
C VAL A 130 -10.50 -7.56 -1.74
N LEU A 131 -11.27 -7.91 -0.72
CA LEU A 131 -11.28 -7.18 0.55
C LEU A 131 -9.94 -7.26 1.28
N MET A 132 -9.25 -8.39 1.27
CA MET A 132 -7.90 -8.51 1.82
C MET A 132 -6.90 -7.65 1.06
N GLY A 133 -6.98 -7.60 -0.27
CA GLY A 133 -6.22 -6.66 -1.10
C GLY A 133 -6.47 -5.20 -0.68
N LEU A 134 -7.73 -4.81 -0.56
CA LEU A 134 -8.12 -3.47 -0.13
C LEU A 134 -7.60 -3.14 1.27
N ILE A 135 -7.71 -4.06 2.23
CA ILE A 135 -7.18 -3.87 3.58
C ILE A 135 -5.67 -3.66 3.53
N THR A 136 -4.95 -4.51 2.79
CA THR A 136 -3.49 -4.44 2.67
C THR A 136 -3.04 -3.10 2.10
N GLY A 137 -3.71 -2.63 1.04
CA GLY A 137 -3.37 -1.38 0.37
C GLY A 137 -3.83 -0.12 1.11
N VAL A 138 -4.99 -0.13 1.76
CA VAL A 138 -5.57 1.08 2.35
C VAL A 138 -5.13 1.32 3.79
N PHE A 139 -4.99 0.26 4.60
CA PHE A 139 -4.79 0.44 6.03
C PHE A 139 -3.41 1.00 6.41
N GLY A 140 -2.40 0.87 5.55
CA GLY A 140 -1.12 1.56 5.75
C GLY A 140 -1.31 3.08 5.81
N GLY A 141 -1.96 3.67 4.80
CA GLY A 141 -2.28 5.09 4.78
C GLY A 141 -3.23 5.52 5.89
N VAL A 142 -4.21 4.68 6.25
CA VAL A 142 -5.14 4.96 7.37
C VAL A 142 -4.40 5.05 8.70
N LEU A 143 -3.54 4.08 9.02
CA LEU A 143 -2.79 4.08 10.27
C LEU A 143 -1.80 5.25 10.34
N ARG A 144 -1.14 5.58 9.22
CA ARG A 144 -0.30 6.77 9.07
C ARG A 144 -1.07 8.05 9.43
N ASP A 145 -2.23 8.24 8.82
CA ASP A 145 -3.01 9.48 9.01
C ASP A 145 -3.56 9.56 10.44
N MET A 146 -4.05 8.45 11.00
CA MET A 146 -4.58 8.39 12.36
C MET A 146 -3.53 8.72 13.42
N VAL A 147 -2.31 8.18 13.31
CA VAL A 147 -1.24 8.47 14.29
C VAL A 147 -0.77 9.93 14.20
N CYS A 148 -0.90 10.55 13.02
CA CYS A 148 -0.67 11.98 12.81
C CYS A 148 -1.88 12.86 13.21
N ASN A 149 -2.88 12.27 13.88
CA ASN A 149 -4.12 12.94 14.33
C ASN A 149 -4.89 13.62 13.19
N GLU A 150 -4.90 13.00 12.01
CA GLU A 150 -5.69 13.44 10.85
C GLU A 150 -6.79 12.42 10.55
N ILE A 151 -7.90 12.90 10.00
CA ILE A 151 -8.89 12.00 9.41
C ILE A 151 -8.25 11.40 8.14
N PRO A 152 -8.21 10.06 8.00
CA PRO A 152 -7.58 9.42 6.87
C PRO A 152 -8.04 9.97 5.52
N THR A 153 -7.07 10.20 4.64
CA THR A 153 -7.29 10.63 3.25
C THR A 153 -8.21 9.67 2.49
N ALA A 154 -8.18 8.38 2.84
CA ALA A 154 -9.08 7.36 2.31
C ALA A 154 -10.58 7.65 2.60
N PHE A 155 -10.89 8.41 3.65
CA PHE A 155 -12.26 8.70 4.09
C PHE A 155 -12.68 10.16 3.85
N LYS A 156 -11.75 11.11 3.98
CA LYS A 156 -12.05 12.56 3.98
C LYS A 156 -12.03 13.20 2.60
N ASP A 157 -11.14 12.77 1.70
CA ASP A 157 -10.87 13.53 0.47
C ASP A 157 -11.96 13.44 -0.58
N HIS A 158 -13.00 12.62 -0.36
CA HIS A 158 -14.03 12.27 -1.35
C HIS A 158 -13.47 11.67 -2.64
N ARG A 159 -12.16 11.56 -2.81
CA ARG A 159 -11.53 10.96 -3.97
C ARG A 159 -11.61 9.44 -3.87
N PRO A 160 -11.84 8.72 -4.98
CA PRO A 160 -12.13 7.28 -4.98
C PRO A 160 -10.91 6.39 -4.68
N TYR A 161 -10.25 6.56 -3.53
CA TYR A 161 -9.03 5.84 -3.15
C TYR A 161 -9.27 4.32 -3.02
N ALA A 162 -10.13 3.93 -2.07
CA ALA A 162 -10.48 2.53 -1.84
C ALA A 162 -11.18 1.89 -3.06
N VAL A 163 -11.93 2.69 -3.83
CA VAL A 163 -12.61 2.23 -5.06
C VAL A 163 -11.61 1.87 -6.16
N CYS A 164 -10.52 2.64 -6.31
CA CYS A 164 -9.44 2.30 -7.27
C CYS A 164 -8.75 0.96 -6.90
N ALA A 165 -8.50 0.74 -5.61
CA ALA A 165 -7.97 -0.54 -5.12
C ALA A 165 -8.98 -1.67 -5.33
N PHE A 166 -10.26 -1.46 -5.03
CA PHE A 166 -11.32 -2.44 -5.24
C PHE A 166 -11.43 -2.87 -6.72
N ALA A 167 -11.39 -1.91 -7.65
CA ALA A 167 -11.40 -2.18 -9.09
C ALA A 167 -10.15 -2.95 -9.56
N GLY A 168 -8.97 -2.60 -9.05
CA GLY A 168 -7.74 -3.36 -9.34
C GLY A 168 -7.79 -4.78 -8.77
N GLY A 169 -8.30 -4.95 -7.55
CA GLY A 169 -8.46 -6.28 -6.95
C GLY A 169 -9.40 -7.18 -7.73
N TRP A 170 -10.51 -6.66 -8.25
CA TRP A 170 -11.39 -7.42 -9.16
C TRP A 170 -10.73 -7.73 -10.49
N THR A 171 -9.93 -6.81 -11.04
CA THR A 171 -9.10 -7.10 -12.22
C THR A 171 -8.15 -8.27 -11.95
N TYR A 172 -7.51 -8.30 -10.78
CA TYR A 172 -6.64 -9.41 -10.36
C TYR A 172 -7.41 -10.73 -10.32
N VAL A 173 -8.56 -10.75 -9.63
CA VAL A 173 -9.43 -11.93 -9.51
C VAL A 173 -9.91 -12.42 -10.88
N GLY A 174 -10.30 -11.50 -11.79
CA GLY A 174 -10.72 -11.86 -13.14
C GLY A 174 -9.61 -12.57 -13.91
N LEU A 175 -8.39 -12.03 -13.85
CA LEU A 175 -7.22 -12.65 -14.49
C LEU A 175 -6.79 -13.93 -13.78
N TRP A 176 -7.01 -14.06 -12.48
CA TRP A 176 -6.73 -15.28 -11.72
C TRP A 176 -7.52 -16.48 -12.22
N PHE A 177 -8.74 -16.30 -12.72
CA PHE A 177 -9.53 -17.41 -13.28
C PHE A 177 -9.23 -17.71 -14.75
N THR A 178 -8.19 -17.09 -15.31
CA THR A 178 -7.71 -17.36 -16.67
C THR A 178 -6.35 -18.07 -16.63
N ASP A 179 -5.97 -18.73 -17.73
CA ASP A 179 -4.67 -19.40 -17.88
C ASP A 179 -3.49 -18.42 -18.12
N VAL A 180 -3.60 -17.19 -17.64
CA VAL A 180 -2.53 -16.19 -17.74
C VAL A 180 -1.52 -16.35 -16.60
N PRO A 181 -0.25 -15.98 -16.82
CA PRO A 181 0.75 -15.96 -15.76
C PRO A 181 0.40 -15.02 -14.62
N GLY A 182 0.77 -15.38 -13.38
CA GLY A 182 0.47 -14.56 -12.20
C GLY A 182 1.03 -13.13 -12.22
N TRP A 183 2.16 -12.91 -12.93
CA TRP A 183 2.73 -11.57 -13.13
C TRP A 183 1.81 -10.67 -13.98
N ALA A 184 1.04 -11.24 -14.90
CA ALA A 184 0.09 -10.48 -15.72
C ALA A 184 -1.10 -10.01 -14.87
N ALA A 185 -1.59 -10.85 -13.95
CA ALA A 185 -2.62 -10.46 -12.98
C ALA A 185 -2.13 -9.33 -12.06
N LEU A 186 -0.88 -9.41 -11.60
CA LEU A 186 -0.23 -8.35 -10.82
C LEU A 186 -0.19 -7.03 -11.59
N LEU A 187 0.29 -7.04 -12.84
CA LEU A 187 0.37 -5.83 -13.65
C LEU A 187 -1.01 -5.26 -13.96
N GLY A 188 -2.00 -6.11 -14.25
CA GLY A 188 -3.38 -5.70 -14.47
C GLY A 188 -3.95 -4.96 -13.25
N CYS A 189 -3.79 -5.53 -12.05
CA CYS A 189 -4.19 -4.88 -10.81
C CYS A 189 -3.49 -3.55 -10.60
N LEU A 190 -2.16 -3.51 -10.74
CA LEU A 190 -1.34 -2.32 -10.55
C LEU A 190 -1.75 -1.20 -11.50
N LEU A 191 -1.86 -1.50 -12.80
CA LEU A 191 -2.22 -0.52 -13.82
C LEU A 191 -3.63 0.04 -13.63
N VAL A 192 -4.59 -0.82 -13.27
CA VAL A 192 -5.96 -0.36 -13.00
C VAL A 192 -6.00 0.50 -11.73
N THR A 193 -5.39 0.08 -10.63
CA THR A 193 -5.41 0.85 -9.38
C THR A 193 -4.69 2.19 -9.52
N VAL A 194 -3.45 2.18 -10.03
CA VAL A 194 -2.64 3.40 -10.19
C VAL A 194 -3.23 4.29 -11.28
N GLY A 195 -3.67 3.72 -12.40
CA GLY A 195 -4.26 4.45 -13.52
C GLY A 195 -5.56 5.15 -13.14
N LEU A 196 -6.48 4.45 -12.48
CA LEU A 196 -7.71 5.06 -11.96
C LEU A 196 -7.41 6.12 -10.90
N ARG A 197 -6.42 5.88 -10.02
CA ARG A 197 -6.04 6.86 -9.01
C ARG A 197 -5.45 8.12 -9.64
N ALA A 198 -4.54 7.98 -10.61
CA ALA A 198 -3.96 9.09 -11.35
C ALA A 198 -5.03 9.87 -12.13
N LEU A 199 -5.97 9.17 -12.79
CA LEU A 199 -7.09 9.78 -13.50
C LEU A 199 -7.99 10.58 -12.54
N ALA A 200 -8.30 10.01 -11.38
CA ALA A 200 -9.10 10.67 -10.36
C ALA A 200 -8.40 11.92 -9.80
N LEU A 201 -7.08 11.88 -9.61
CA LEU A 201 -6.29 13.04 -9.19
C LEU A 201 -6.20 14.11 -10.27
N TRP A 202 -6.02 13.71 -11.53
CA TRP A 202 -5.92 14.64 -12.67
C TRP A 202 -7.26 15.36 -12.95
N ARG A 203 -8.37 14.62 -12.90
CA ARG A 203 -9.71 15.18 -13.15
C ARG A 203 -10.43 15.70 -11.91
N ASN A 204 -9.78 15.66 -10.74
CA ASN A 204 -10.38 15.99 -9.44
C ASN A 204 -11.73 15.28 -9.22
N TRP A 205 -11.81 13.99 -9.55
CA TRP A 205 -13.02 13.20 -9.33
C TRP A 205 -13.34 13.10 -7.84
N GLN A 206 -14.61 13.37 -7.50
CA GLN A 206 -15.14 13.29 -6.14
C GLN A 206 -16.34 12.35 -6.13
N LEU A 207 -16.39 11.50 -5.12
CA LEU A 207 -17.54 10.70 -4.74
C LEU A 207 -18.59 11.60 -4.09
N PRO A 208 -19.89 11.26 -4.21
CA PRO A 208 -20.95 12.03 -3.58
C PRO A 208 -20.77 12.09 -2.06
N ALA A 209 -20.73 13.31 -1.53
CA ALA A 209 -20.70 13.57 -0.09
C ALA A 209 -22.09 13.34 0.52
N TRP A 210 -22.12 12.87 1.77
CA TRP A 210 -23.34 12.93 2.57
C TRP A 210 -23.72 14.41 2.75
N ARG A 211 -24.86 14.82 2.19
CA ARG A 211 -25.41 16.16 2.44
C ARG A 211 -26.18 16.10 3.74
N ALA A 212 -25.78 16.92 4.72
CA ALA A 212 -26.56 17.17 5.93
C ALA A 212 -27.87 17.88 5.58
#